data_AF-A0A2P8F7D2-F1
#
_entry.id   AF-A0A2P8F7D2-F1
#
_cell.length_a   1.000
_cell.length_b   1.000
_cell.length_c   1.000
_cell.angle_alpha   90.00
_cell.angle_beta   90.00
_cell.angle_gamma   90.00
#
_symmetry.space_group_name_H-M   'P 1'
#
loop_
_entity.id
_entity.type
_entity.pdbx_description
1 polymer ?
#
loop_
_entity_poly.entity_id
_entity_poly.type
_entity_poly.pdbx_seq_one_letter_code
_entity_poly.pdbx_strand_id
1 'polypeptide(L)'
;MDHTQIQEALGLASSAVGISDKATKTIRAVETQLNYGSVEVEGALAELIAQLVVELTTANITNTQLYEVVKNLNRKFHENVAFEQEKARYEMVETAEGDYVFRIKDHMVDEQPIHYICPVCLNQDKRISYIAGRHRRVCQTNRKHVFSFGKKPPVIRTRVRH
;
A
#
# COMPACT_ATOMS: atom_id res chain seq x y z
N MET A 1 -1.05 6.43 -1.32
CA MET A 1 0.05 5.81 -0.56
C MET A 1 0.22 6.63 0.70
N ASP A 2 0.22 6.01 1.86
CA ASP A 2 0.27 6.72 3.13
C ASP A 2 1.72 7.11 3.44
N HIS A 3 2.07 8.38 3.20
CA HIS A 3 3.44 8.89 3.37
C HIS A 3 3.98 8.71 4.80
N THR A 4 3.07 8.65 5.77
CA THR A 4 3.35 8.45 7.19
C THR A 4 4.01 7.09 7.46
N GLN A 5 3.51 6.02 6.83
CA GLN A 5 4.08 4.67 6.99
C GLN A 5 5.48 4.54 6.38
N ILE A 6 5.76 5.29 5.31
CA ILE A 6 7.08 5.32 4.69
C ILE A 6 8.06 6.08 5.58
N GLN A 7 7.63 7.20 6.18
CA GLN A 7 8.44 7.96 7.13
C GLN A 7 8.74 7.16 8.40
N GLU A 8 7.77 6.41 8.93
CA GLU A 8 7.97 5.49 10.06
C GLU A 8 8.98 4.39 9.71
N ALA A 9 8.86 3.77 8.53
CA ALA A 9 9.82 2.75 8.07
C ALA A 9 11.25 3.30 7.95
N LEU A 10 11.40 4.51 7.41
CA LEU A 10 12.69 5.20 7.29
C LEU A 10 13.28 5.58 8.64
N GLY A 11 12.42 5.98 9.59
CA GLY A 11 12.81 6.24 10.98
C GLY A 11 13.34 4.98 11.66
N LEU A 12 12.61 3.87 11.55
CA LEU A 12 13.02 2.56 12.08
C LEU A 12 14.34 2.07 11.46
N ALA A 13 14.49 2.21 10.14
CA ALA A 13 15.72 1.84 9.44
C ALA A 13 16.93 2.68 9.91
N SER A 14 16.74 3.99 10.11
CA SER A 14 17.78 4.88 10.64
C SER A 14 18.17 4.52 12.07
N SER A 15 17.20 4.16 12.92
CA SER A 15 17.46 3.67 14.28
C SER A 15 18.24 2.35 14.28
N ALA A 16 17.91 1.41 13.39
CA ALA A 16 18.63 0.14 13.26
C ALA A 16 20.11 0.33 12.85
N VAL A 17 20.39 1.26 11.93
CA VAL A 17 21.77 1.63 11.56
C VAL A 17 22.51 2.22 12.76
N GLY A 18 21.87 3.12 13.51
CA GLY A 18 22.47 3.70 14.71
C GLY A 18 22.76 2.69 15.83
N ILE A 19 21.93 1.65 15.97
CA ILE A 19 22.17 0.55 16.93
C ILE A 19 23.38 -0.31 16.49
N SER A 20 23.54 -0.55 15.20
CA SER A 20 24.67 -1.33 14.65
C SER A 20 26.03 -0.66 14.90
N ASP A 21 26.08 0.67 14.77
CA ASP A 21 27.28 1.48 15.07
C ASP A 21 27.62 1.51 16.56
N LYS A 22 26.60 1.45 17.44
CA LYS A 22 26.83 1.39 18.89
C LYS A 22 27.30 0.00 19.32
N ALA A 23 26.64 -1.06 18.85
CA ALA A 23 27.02 -2.43 19.16
C ALA A 23 28.47 -2.75 18.77
N THR A 24 28.94 -2.25 17.61
CA THR A 24 30.36 -2.40 17.22
C THR A 24 31.33 -1.65 18.13
N LYS A 25 30.95 -0.48 18.66
CA LYS A 25 31.75 0.25 19.66
C LYS A 25 31.79 -0.50 20.99
N THR A 26 30.66 -1.03 21.44
CA THR A 26 30.53 -1.80 22.68
C THR A 26 31.35 -3.09 22.62
N ILE A 27 31.32 -3.82 21.49
CA ILE A 27 32.15 -5.02 21.28
C ILE A 27 33.64 -4.69 21.39
N ARG A 28 34.10 -3.61 20.74
CA ARG A 28 35.52 -3.19 20.85
C ARG A 28 35.91 -2.80 22.27
N ALA A 29 35.02 -2.17 23.03
CA ALA A 29 35.25 -1.83 24.43
C ALA A 29 35.39 -3.09 25.30
N VAL A 30 34.53 -4.10 25.08
CA VAL A 30 34.59 -5.39 25.76
C VAL A 30 35.88 -6.15 25.40
N GLU A 31 36.26 -6.23 24.13
CA GLU A 31 37.54 -6.86 23.70
C GLU A 31 38.75 -6.19 24.36
N THR A 32 38.73 -4.86 24.47
CA THR A 32 39.80 -4.11 25.13
C THR A 32 39.88 -4.47 26.61
N GLN A 33 38.75 -4.50 27.32
CA GLN A 33 38.73 -4.85 28.75
C GLN A 33 39.17 -6.30 29.04
N LEU A 34 38.74 -7.25 28.21
CA LEU A 34 39.13 -8.66 28.37
C LEU A 34 40.63 -8.91 28.15
N ASN A 35 41.27 -8.13 27.29
CA ASN A 35 42.70 -8.27 26.98
C ASN A 35 43.64 -7.63 28.03
N TYR A 36 43.16 -6.66 28.82
CA TYR A 36 44.00 -5.92 29.78
C TYR A 36 43.80 -6.29 31.27
N GLY A 37 42.88 -7.21 31.59
CA GLY A 37 42.87 -7.99 32.85
C GLY A 37 43.02 -7.20 34.17
N SER A 38 42.19 -6.18 34.43
CA SER A 38 42.20 -5.46 35.72
C SER A 38 41.02 -5.83 36.64
N VAL A 39 41.18 -5.66 37.95
CA VAL A 39 40.22 -6.11 39.00
C VAL A 39 39.00 -5.19 39.15
N GLU A 40 39.01 -3.99 38.56
CA GLU A 40 37.83 -3.09 38.46
C GLU A 40 36.86 -3.49 37.32
N VAL A 41 37.18 -4.57 36.58
CA VAL A 41 36.49 -4.94 35.34
C VAL A 41 35.09 -5.50 35.55
N GLU A 42 34.76 -6.11 36.69
CA GLU A 42 33.45 -6.76 36.86
C GLU A 42 32.26 -5.80 36.76
N GLY A 43 32.33 -4.61 37.37
CA GLY A 43 31.24 -3.62 37.32
C GLY A 43 31.07 -3.00 35.93
N ALA A 44 32.18 -2.59 35.30
CA ALA A 44 32.16 -1.98 33.98
C ALA A 44 31.81 -2.98 32.86
N LEU A 45 32.24 -4.25 32.99
CA LEU A 45 31.87 -5.32 32.08
C LEU A 45 30.38 -5.67 32.21
N ALA A 46 29.85 -5.71 33.43
CA ALA A 46 28.42 -5.93 33.66
C ALA A 46 27.57 -4.81 33.05
N GLU A 47 28.02 -3.55 33.12
CA GLU A 47 27.35 -2.41 32.49
C GLU A 47 27.38 -2.50 30.95
N LEU A 48 28.52 -2.87 30.36
CA LEU A 48 28.64 -3.08 28.91
C LEU A 48 27.74 -4.23 28.42
N ILE A 49 27.67 -5.35 29.16
CA ILE A 49 26.78 -6.47 28.85
C ILE A 49 25.32 -6.03 28.95
N ALA A 50 24.94 -5.27 29.98
CA ALA A 50 23.59 -4.75 30.12
C ALA A 50 23.21 -3.80 28.96
N GLN A 51 24.13 -2.94 28.54
CA GLN A 51 23.96 -2.09 27.36
C GLN A 51 23.77 -2.93 26.09
N LEU A 52 24.59 -3.96 25.90
CA LEU A 52 24.53 -4.83 24.73
C LEU A 52 23.21 -5.64 24.67
N VAL A 53 22.69 -6.07 25.83
CA VAL A 53 21.37 -6.72 25.94
C VAL A 53 20.24 -5.76 25.57
N VAL A 54 20.29 -4.51 26.04
CA VAL A 54 19.30 -3.48 25.68
C VAL A 54 19.35 -3.17 24.19
N GLU A 55 20.55 -3.03 23.61
CA GLU A 55 20.74 -2.79 22.18
C GLU A 55 20.23 -3.96 21.33
N LEU A 56 20.54 -5.21 21.70
CA LEU A 56 20.08 -6.41 21.01
C LEU A 56 18.55 -6.55 21.08
N THR A 57 17.96 -6.27 22.26
CA THR A 57 16.51 -6.30 22.46
C THR A 57 15.84 -5.24 21.59
N THR A 58 16.40 -4.03 21.56
CA THR A 58 15.90 -2.93 20.72
C THR A 58 15.99 -3.29 19.23
N ALA A 59 17.13 -3.83 18.78
CA ALA A 59 17.29 -4.28 17.39
C ALA A 59 16.27 -5.36 17.00
N ASN A 60 16.00 -6.33 17.88
CA ASN A 60 14.99 -7.36 17.63
C ASN A 60 13.58 -6.78 17.51
N ILE A 61 13.22 -5.83 18.38
CA ILE A 61 11.92 -5.13 18.30
C ILE A 61 11.83 -4.36 16.98
N THR A 62 12.86 -3.59 16.62
CA THR A 62 12.91 -2.82 15.37
C THR A 62 12.81 -3.74 14.14
N ASN A 63 13.51 -4.88 14.13
CA ASN A 63 13.42 -5.86 13.05
C ASN A 63 12.01 -6.44 12.90
N THR A 64 11.34 -6.74 14.02
CA THR A 64 9.96 -7.25 14.01
C THR A 64 9.01 -6.21 13.44
N GLN A 65 9.13 -4.95 13.85
CA GLN A 65 8.33 -3.84 13.34
C GLN A 65 8.58 -3.60 11.84
N LEU A 66 9.85 -3.60 11.41
CA LEU A 66 10.20 -3.47 9.99
C LEU A 66 9.59 -4.60 9.17
N TYR A 67 9.62 -5.83 9.67
CA TYR A 67 8.99 -6.97 9.00
C TYR A 67 7.48 -6.78 8.82
N GLU A 68 6.78 -6.31 9.85
CA GLU A 68 5.34 -6.01 9.76
C GLU A 68 5.03 -4.91 8.73
N VAL A 69 5.83 -3.84 8.73
CA VAL A 69 5.69 -2.75 7.77
C VAL A 69 5.91 -3.25 6.34
N VAL A 70 6.99 -4.00 6.09
CA VAL A 70 7.28 -4.60 4.77
C VAL A 70 6.15 -5.54 4.33
N LYS A 71 5.66 -6.40 5.23
CA LYS A 71 4.54 -7.30 4.93
C LYS A 71 3.27 -6.52 4.55
N ASN A 72 2.95 -5.46 5.28
CA ASN A 72 1.78 -4.62 5.00
C ASN A 72 1.94 -3.86 3.67
N LEU A 73 3.11 -3.30 3.40
CA LEU A 73 3.43 -2.62 2.14
C LEU A 73 3.31 -3.59 0.96
N ASN A 74 3.85 -4.81 1.09
CA ASN A 74 3.77 -5.82 0.04
C ASN A 74 2.31 -6.19 -0.27
N ARG A 75 1.48 -6.39 0.78
CA ARG A 75 0.06 -6.63 0.61
C ARG A 75 -0.64 -5.50 -0.13
N LYS A 76 -0.45 -4.24 0.30
CA LYS A 76 -1.03 -3.05 -0.35
C LYS A 76 -0.55 -2.90 -1.80
N PHE A 77 0.70 -3.26 -2.08
CA PHE A 77 1.24 -3.26 -3.44
C PHE A 77 0.50 -4.27 -4.32
N HIS A 78 0.33 -5.52 -3.85
CA HIS A 78 -0.43 -6.53 -4.58
C HIS A 78 -1.90 -6.15 -4.79
N GLU A 79 -2.56 -5.60 -3.75
CA GLU A 79 -3.94 -5.09 -3.85
C GLU A 79 -4.05 -3.98 -4.93
N ASN A 80 -3.08 -3.06 -5.00
CA ASN A 80 -3.04 -2.01 -6.02
C ASN A 80 -2.78 -2.56 -7.43
N VAL A 81 -1.85 -3.50 -7.57
CA VAL A 81 -1.56 -4.14 -8.86
C VAL A 81 -2.78 -4.85 -9.39
N ALA A 82 -3.47 -5.65 -8.56
CA ALA A 82 -4.69 -6.33 -8.93
C ALA A 82 -5.80 -5.34 -9.33
N PHE A 83 -5.95 -4.23 -8.59
CA PHE A 83 -6.92 -3.18 -8.93
C PHE A 83 -6.63 -2.53 -10.29
N GLU A 84 -5.39 -2.12 -10.57
CA GLU A 84 -5.06 -1.48 -11.84
C GLU A 84 -5.17 -2.45 -13.02
N GLN A 85 -4.87 -3.75 -12.82
CA GLN A 85 -5.13 -4.81 -13.80
C GLN A 85 -6.62 -4.95 -14.11
N GLU A 86 -7.46 -5.02 -13.08
CA GLU A 86 -8.92 -5.11 -13.25
C GLU A 86 -9.47 -3.85 -13.94
N LYS A 87 -9.05 -2.66 -13.50
CA LYS A 87 -9.42 -1.38 -14.13
C LYS A 87 -9.04 -1.32 -15.61
N ALA A 88 -7.92 -1.91 -16.01
CA ALA A 88 -7.47 -1.92 -17.41
C ALA A 88 -8.43 -2.66 -18.36
N ARG A 89 -9.32 -3.50 -17.83
CA ARG A 89 -10.38 -4.19 -18.58
C ARG A 89 -11.52 -3.26 -19.01
N TYR A 90 -11.59 -2.06 -18.44
CA TYR A 90 -12.65 -1.11 -18.69
C TYR A 90 -12.19 0.05 -19.58
N GLU A 91 -13.15 0.64 -20.28
CA GLU A 91 -12.99 1.85 -21.08
C GLU A 91 -14.05 2.87 -20.70
N MET A 92 -13.73 4.15 -20.79
CA MET A 92 -14.69 5.21 -20.51
C MET A 92 -15.59 5.42 -21.73
N VAL A 93 -16.90 5.45 -21.51
CA VAL A 93 -17.91 5.69 -22.54
C VAL A 93 -18.88 6.77 -22.09
N GLU A 94 -19.44 7.48 -23.07
CA GLU A 94 -20.50 8.48 -22.85
C GLU A 94 -21.87 7.82 -23.08
N THR A 95 -22.81 8.03 -22.16
CA THR A 95 -24.18 7.58 -22.31
C THR A 95 -24.93 8.44 -23.35
N ALA A 96 -26.11 7.99 -23.76
CA ALA A 96 -26.93 8.77 -24.69
C ALA A 96 -27.39 10.14 -24.13
N GLU A 97 -27.36 10.31 -22.81
CA GLU A 97 -27.79 11.53 -22.10
C GLU A 97 -26.57 12.40 -21.66
N GLY A 98 -25.35 12.05 -22.08
CA GLY A 98 -24.14 12.83 -21.81
C GLY A 98 -23.41 12.49 -20.50
N ASP A 99 -23.85 11.48 -19.75
CA ASP A 99 -23.14 11.00 -18.57
C ASP A 99 -21.92 10.17 -18.98
N TYR A 100 -20.87 10.14 -18.15
CA TYR A 100 -19.72 9.26 -18.36
C TYR A 100 -19.77 8.07 -17.43
N VAL A 101 -19.47 6.88 -17.96
CA VAL A 101 -19.36 5.64 -17.19
C VAL A 101 -18.21 4.80 -17.72
N PHE A 102 -17.72 3.86 -16.94
CA PHE A 102 -16.79 2.85 -17.44
C PHE A 102 -17.57 1.63 -17.88
N ARG A 103 -17.24 1.08 -19.05
CA ARG A 103 -17.81 -0.13 -19.62
C ARG A 103 -16.71 -1.18 -19.76
N ILE A 104 -17.03 -2.44 -19.52
CA ILE A 104 -16.08 -3.53 -19.82
C ILE A 104 -15.79 -3.56 -21.34
N LYS A 105 -14.52 -3.66 -21.73
CA LYS A 105 -14.11 -3.75 -23.13
C LYS A 105 -14.61 -5.06 -23.73
N ASP A 106 -15.09 -5.04 -24.98
CA ASP A 106 -15.75 -6.20 -25.61
C ASP A 106 -14.89 -7.48 -25.62
N HIS A 107 -13.57 -7.34 -25.79
CA HIS A 107 -12.64 -8.48 -25.81
C HIS A 107 -12.20 -8.95 -24.41
N MET A 108 -12.63 -8.27 -23.34
CA MET A 108 -12.32 -8.60 -21.94
C MET A 108 -13.55 -9.10 -21.16
N VAL A 109 -14.67 -9.29 -21.88
CA VAL A 109 -15.98 -9.66 -21.35
C VAL A 109 -16.00 -11.10 -20.82
N ASP A 110 -15.17 -11.97 -21.40
CA ASP A 110 -15.10 -13.40 -21.07
C ASP A 110 -16.51 -14.02 -20.91
N GLU A 111 -16.81 -14.63 -19.77
CA GLU A 111 -18.09 -15.25 -19.42
C GLU A 111 -19.09 -14.29 -18.74
N GLN A 112 -18.80 -12.99 -18.69
CA GLN A 112 -19.63 -12.00 -18.01
C GLN A 112 -20.53 -11.25 -19.00
N PRO A 113 -21.69 -10.73 -18.59
CA PRO A 113 -22.46 -9.83 -19.46
C PRO A 113 -21.78 -8.47 -19.57
N ILE A 114 -22.07 -7.73 -20.64
CA ILE A 114 -21.69 -6.31 -20.75
C ILE A 114 -22.26 -5.54 -19.56
N HIS A 115 -21.37 -4.94 -18.78
CA HIS A 115 -21.72 -4.18 -17.59
C HIS A 115 -20.93 -2.88 -17.50
N TYR A 116 -21.35 -2.03 -16.57
CA TYR A 116 -20.82 -0.69 -16.36
C TYR A 116 -20.46 -0.49 -14.91
N ILE A 117 -19.42 0.31 -14.67
CA ILE A 117 -18.93 0.62 -13.33
C ILE A 117 -18.87 2.13 -13.09
N CYS A 118 -19.04 2.50 -11.83
CA CYS A 118 -19.18 3.87 -11.36
C CYS A 118 -17.85 4.62 -11.44
N PRO A 119 -17.74 5.69 -12.23
CA PRO A 119 -16.50 6.47 -12.32
C PRO A 119 -16.15 7.16 -11.00
N VAL A 120 -17.16 7.53 -10.19
CA VAL A 120 -16.93 8.18 -8.90
C VAL A 120 -16.25 7.20 -7.94
N CYS A 121 -16.82 6.00 -7.75
CA CYS A 121 -16.24 4.98 -6.87
C CYS A 121 -14.88 4.49 -7.39
N LEU A 122 -14.70 4.39 -8.71
CA LEU A 122 -13.43 3.96 -9.29
C LEU A 122 -12.32 4.99 -9.07
N ASN A 123 -12.60 6.27 -9.26
CA ASN A 123 -11.57 7.32 -9.20
C ASN A 123 -11.34 7.86 -7.78
N GLN A 124 -12.38 7.95 -6.94
CA GLN A 124 -12.25 8.44 -5.56
C GLN A 124 -11.87 7.33 -4.60
N ASP A 125 -12.56 6.19 -4.66
CA ASP A 125 -12.44 5.13 -3.65
C ASP A 125 -11.55 3.97 -4.11
N LYS A 126 -10.99 4.03 -5.33
CA LYS A 126 -10.26 2.91 -5.97
C LYS A 126 -11.08 1.62 -5.89
N ARG A 127 -12.37 1.72 -6.22
CA ARG A 127 -13.34 0.63 -6.10
C ARG A 127 -14.09 0.36 -7.40
N ILE A 128 -14.14 -0.91 -7.79
CA ILE A 128 -15.00 -1.37 -8.87
C ILE A 128 -16.42 -1.54 -8.32
N SER A 129 -17.30 -0.58 -8.62
CA SER A 129 -18.70 -0.60 -8.19
C SER A 129 -19.62 -0.64 -9.40
N TYR A 130 -20.41 -1.71 -9.52
CA TYR A 130 -21.30 -1.87 -10.67
C TYR A 130 -22.46 -0.87 -10.65
N ILE A 131 -22.91 -0.51 -11.85
CA ILE A 131 -24.07 0.33 -12.10
C ILE A 131 -25.20 -0.55 -12.63
N ALA A 132 -26.35 -0.54 -11.95
CA ALA A 132 -27.51 -1.37 -12.30
C ALA A 132 -28.79 -0.53 -12.48
N GLY A 133 -29.74 -1.04 -13.27
CA GLY A 133 -31.02 -0.39 -13.57
C GLY A 133 -31.33 -0.38 -15.07
N ARG A 134 -32.47 0.22 -15.45
CA ARG A 134 -32.88 0.38 -16.85
C ARG A 134 -32.37 1.71 -17.42
N HIS A 135 -33.25 2.69 -17.58
CA HIS A 135 -32.94 4.01 -18.15
C HIS A 135 -32.20 4.92 -17.17
N ARG A 136 -32.60 4.86 -15.90
CA ARG A 136 -31.89 5.50 -14.78
C ARG A 136 -31.19 4.41 -14.02
N ARG A 137 -29.87 4.45 -14.01
CA ARG A 137 -29.03 3.45 -13.35
C ARG A 137 -28.33 4.06 -12.16
N VAL A 138 -28.08 3.22 -11.15
CA VAL A 138 -27.57 3.65 -9.85
C VAL A 138 -26.36 2.80 -9.49
N CYS A 139 -25.36 3.42 -8.88
CA CYS A 139 -24.23 2.70 -8.31
C CYS A 139 -24.70 1.80 -7.16
N GLN A 140 -24.21 0.55 -7.12
CA GLN A 140 -24.52 -0.39 -6.04
C GLN A 140 -23.97 0.04 -4.68
N THR A 141 -22.87 0.80 -4.64
CA THR A 141 -22.24 1.26 -3.40
C THR A 141 -22.87 2.54 -2.86
N ASN A 142 -23.23 3.49 -3.73
CA ASN A 142 -23.80 4.76 -3.30
C ASN A 142 -25.00 5.14 -4.19
N ARG A 143 -26.20 5.12 -3.61
CA ARG A 143 -27.45 5.42 -4.31
C ARG A 143 -27.57 6.86 -4.81
N LYS A 144 -26.70 7.76 -4.34
CA LYS A 144 -26.62 9.14 -4.83
C LYS A 144 -25.88 9.24 -6.18
N HIS A 145 -25.06 8.25 -6.54
CA HIS A 145 -24.43 8.21 -7.86
C HIS A 145 -25.43 7.63 -8.86
N VAL A 146 -26.03 8.51 -9.65
CA VAL A 146 -27.11 8.17 -10.58
C VAL A 146 -26.70 8.60 -11.98
N PHE A 147 -26.96 7.72 -12.95
CA PHE A 147 -26.55 7.88 -14.34
C PHE A 147 -27.74 7.61 -15.25
N SER A 148 -27.94 8.46 -16.24
CA SER A 148 -29.00 8.37 -17.23
C SER A 148 -28.45 7.75 -18.51
N PHE A 149 -28.98 6.60 -18.89
CA PHE A 149 -28.56 5.85 -20.07
C PHE A 149 -29.45 6.13 -21.28
N GLY A 150 -30.58 6.82 -21.10
CA GLY A 150 -31.58 7.01 -22.14
C GLY A 150 -32.18 5.67 -22.61
N LYS A 151 -32.75 5.66 -23.82
CA LYS A 151 -33.29 4.44 -24.46
C LYS A 151 -32.25 3.68 -25.29
N LYS A 152 -31.14 4.32 -25.65
CA LYS A 152 -30.09 3.75 -26.51
C LYS A 152 -28.88 3.34 -25.67
N PRO A 153 -28.16 2.26 -26.02
CA PRO A 153 -26.94 1.90 -25.31
C PRO A 153 -25.87 3.01 -25.45
N PRO A 154 -24.99 3.20 -24.45
CA PRO A 154 -23.86 4.10 -24.51
C PRO A 154 -22.99 3.85 -25.74
N VAL A 155 -22.48 4.92 -26.33
CA VAL A 155 -21.66 4.88 -27.55
C VAL A 155 -20.20 5.03 -27.17
N ILE A 156 -19.33 4.18 -27.69
CA ILE A 156 -17.89 4.34 -27.56
C ILE A 156 -17.50 5.54 -28.44
N ARG A 157 -17.19 6.68 -27.82
CA ARG A 157 -16.67 7.84 -28.54
C ARG A 157 -15.15 7.79 -28.57
N THR A 158 -14.59 7.26 -29.65
CA THR A 158 -13.20 7.51 -30.04
C THR A 158 -13.09 8.95 -30.55
N ARG A 159 -12.99 9.93 -29.64
CA ARG A 159 -12.57 11.29 -30.01
C ARG A 159 -11.27 11.65 -29.33
N VAL A 160 -10.17 11.34 -30.00
CA VAL A 160 -9.00 12.23 -29.98
C VAL A 160 -9.39 13.42 -30.85
N ARG A 161 -9.84 14.51 -30.22
CA ARG A 161 -9.83 15.81 -30.89
C ARG A 161 -8.55 16.51 -30.41
N HIS A 162 -7.56 16.56 -31.30
CA HIS A 162 -6.43 17.48 -31.22
C HIS A 162 -6.94 18.93 -31.30
#